data_AF-A0A972SI49-F1
#
_entry.id   AF-A0A972SI49-F1
#
_cell.length_a   1.000
_cell.length_b   1.000
_cell.length_c   1.000
_cell.angle_alpha   90.00
_cell.angle_beta   90.00
_cell.angle_gamma   90.00
#
_symmetry.space_group_name_H-M   'P 1'
#
loop_
_entity.id
_entity.type
_entity.pdbx_description
1 polymer ?
#
loop_
_entity_poly.entity_id
_entity_poly.type
_entity_poly.pdbx_seq_one_letter_code
_entity_poly.pdbx_strand_id
1 'polypeptide(L)' 'MSPREVLKEFYRLKIGSGFLREARELEEFFTFLLLAEFFGLSAPYKLLFAELTPELLEAFHAWHRRAGFKTSPLEYLPCC' A
#
# COMPACT_ATOMS: atom_id res chain seq x y z
N MET A 1 20.67 -23.64 -18.50
CA MET A 1 19.43 -22.84 -18.41
C MET A 1 18.84 -22.75 -19.80
N SER A 2 17.60 -23.15 -20.00
CA SER A 2 16.96 -23.14 -21.31
C SER A 2 16.63 -21.71 -21.75
N PRO A 3 16.56 -21.41 -23.07
CA PRO A 3 16.20 -20.08 -23.56
C PRO A 3 14.86 -19.54 -23.03
N ARG A 4 13.90 -20.44 -22.75
CA ARG A 4 12.61 -20.10 -22.13
C ARG A 4 12.75 -19.63 -20.70
N GLU A 5 13.63 -20.25 -19.91
CA GLU A 5 13.86 -19.87 -18.51
C GLU A 5 14.53 -18.50 -18.42
N VAL A 6 15.48 -18.22 -19.32
CA VAL A 6 16.14 -16.90 -19.41
C VAL A 6 15.14 -15.80 -19.75
N LEU A 7 14.25 -16.04 -20.71
CA LEU A 7 13.19 -15.10 -21.08
C LEU A 7 12.21 -14.85 -19.93
N LYS A 8 11.78 -15.92 -19.25
CA LYS A 8 10.86 -15.81 -18.10
C LYS A 8 11.49 -15.02 -16.96
N GLU A 9 12.77 -15.26 -16.68
CA GLU A 9 13.52 -14.54 -15.65
C GLU A 9 13.75 -13.06 -16.04
N PHE A 10 14.09 -12.79 -17.30
CA PHE A 10 14.24 -11.43 -17.82
C PHE A 10 12.94 -10.62 -17.68
N TYR A 11 11.79 -11.19 -18.05
CA TYR A 11 10.49 -10.52 -17.89
C TYR A 11 10.08 -10.36 -16.43
N ARG A 12 10.33 -11.37 -15.57
CA ARG A 12 10.12 -11.26 -14.12
C ARG A 12 10.93 -10.10 -13.52
N LEU A 13 12.18 -9.96 -13.93
CA LEU A 13 13.06 -8.90 -13.45
C LEU A 13 12.69 -7.53 -14.02
N LYS A 14 12.42 -7.40 -15.31
CA LYS A 14 12.16 -6.09 -15.94
C LYS A 14 10.74 -5.58 -15.73
N ILE A 15 9.74 -6.44 -15.85
CA ILE A 15 8.34 -6.04 -15.72
C ILE A 15 7.88 -6.30 -14.28
N GLY A 16 8.19 -7.48 -13.73
CA GLY A 16 7.73 -7.83 -12.39
C GLY A 16 8.25 -6.92 -11.29
N SER A 17 9.53 -6.49 -11.32
CA SER A 17 10.06 -5.63 -10.25
C SER A 17 9.51 -4.20 -10.29
N GLY A 18 9.39 -3.60 -11.48
CA GLY A 18 8.75 -2.29 -11.67
C GLY A 18 7.28 -2.34 -11.29
N PHE A 19 6.55 -3.31 -11.82
CA PHE A 19 5.12 -3.51 -11.55
C PHE A 19 4.82 -3.71 -10.07
N LEU A 20 5.60 -4.52 -9.36
CA LEU A 20 5.41 -4.73 -7.92
C LEU A 20 5.67 -3.46 -7.11
N ARG A 21 6.62 -2.63 -7.54
CA ARG A 21 6.88 -1.34 -6.90
C ARG A 21 5.73 -0.38 -7.15
N GLU A 22 5.30 -0.24 -8.40
CA GLU A 22 4.20 0.65 -8.81
C GLU A 22 2.88 0.24 -8.14
N ALA A 23 2.59 -1.05 -8.07
CA ALA A 23 1.42 -1.58 -7.35
C ALA A 23 1.45 -1.22 -5.86
N ARG A 24 2.63 -1.34 -5.22
CA ARG A 24 2.80 -0.96 -3.80
C ARG A 24 2.64 0.54 -3.59
N GLU A 25 3.21 1.37 -4.45
CA GLU A 25 3.04 2.84 -4.38
C GLU A 25 1.55 3.22 -4.53
N LEU A 26 0.82 2.52 -5.39
CA LEU A 26 -0.63 2.70 -5.58
C LEU A 26 -1.43 2.27 -4.34
N GLU A 27 -1.08 1.13 -3.75
CA GLU A 27 -1.67 0.62 -2.51
C GLU A 27 -1.47 1.61 -1.34
N GLU A 28 -0.25 2.13 -1.18
CA GLU A 28 0.06 3.17 -0.18
C GLU A 28 -0.75 4.46 -0.40
N PHE A 29 -0.94 4.87 -1.66
CA PHE A 29 -1.76 6.02 -2.01
C PHE A 29 -3.25 5.82 -1.68
N PHE A 30 -3.81 4.64 -1.98
CA PHE A 30 -5.21 4.36 -1.64
C PHE A 30 -5.43 4.28 -0.13
N THR A 31 -4.50 3.68 0.61
CA THR A 31 -4.52 3.70 2.08
C THR A 31 -4.51 5.14 2.59
N PHE A 32 -3.66 6.01 2.05
CA PHE A 32 -3.64 7.42 2.43
C PHE A 32 -4.98 8.12 2.15
N LEU A 33 -5.55 7.95 0.96
CA LEU A 33 -6.83 8.57 0.61
C LEU A 33 -7.99 8.12 1.52
N LEU A 34 -8.02 6.84 1.90
CA LEU A 34 -9.00 6.29 2.83
C LEU A 34 -8.87 6.92 4.23
N LEU A 35 -7.63 7.20 4.64
CA LEU A 35 -7.28 7.74 5.96
C LEU A 35 -7.11 9.26 5.97
N ALA A 36 -7.32 9.96 4.85
CA ALA A 36 -7.05 11.40 4.72
C ALA A 36 -7.81 12.25 5.75
N GLU A 37 -9.05 11.85 6.07
CA GLU A 37 -9.88 12.45 7.13
C GLU A 37 -9.20 12.46 8.49
N PHE A 38 -8.40 11.44 8.77
CA PHE A 38 -7.68 11.32 10.03
C PHE A 38 -6.54 12.32 10.16
N PHE A 39 -6.02 12.81 9.03
CA PHE A 39 -5.04 13.90 8.97
C PHE A 39 -5.71 15.29 8.84
N GLY A 40 -7.04 15.38 8.97
CA GLY A 40 -7.78 16.62 8.79
C GLY A 40 -7.93 17.07 7.33
N LEU A 41 -7.60 16.18 6.38
CA LEU A 41 -7.84 16.39 4.95
C LEU A 41 -9.22 15.85 4.59
N SER A 42 -9.90 16.40 3.58
CA SER A 42 -11.10 15.75 3.07
C SER A 42 -10.73 14.42 2.39
N ALA A 43 -11.53 13.37 2.58
CA ALA A 43 -11.40 12.10 1.86
C ALA A 43 -12.46 12.01 0.73
N PRO A 44 -12.29 12.73 -0.39
CA PRO A 44 -13.32 12.89 -1.42
C PRO A 44 -13.75 11.58 -2.10
N TYR A 45 -13.00 10.50 -1.92
CA TYR A 45 -13.22 9.20 -2.57
C TYR A 45 -13.39 8.04 -1.60
N LYS A 46 -13.61 8.31 -0.31
CA LYS A 46 -13.70 7.29 0.74
C LYS A 46 -14.68 6.15 0.40
N LEU A 47 -15.84 6.51 -0.17
CA LEU A 47 -16.88 5.54 -0.54
C LEU A 47 -16.47 4.63 -1.70
N LEU A 48 -15.62 5.10 -2.63
CA LEU A 48 -15.18 4.31 -3.78
C LEU A 48 -14.23 3.18 -3.37
N PHE A 49 -13.58 3.32 -2.20
CA PHE A 49 -12.59 2.39 -1.69
C PHE A 49 -13.04 1.68 -0.41
N ALA A 50 -14.32 1.80 -0.04
CA ALA A 50 -14.86 1.24 1.20
C ALA A 50 -14.69 -0.28 1.28
N GLU A 51 -14.84 -1.00 0.16
CA GLU A 51 -14.65 -2.45 0.10
C GLU A 51 -13.19 -2.88 0.31
N LEU A 52 -12.23 -2.00 -0.01
CA LEU A 52 -10.80 -2.23 0.19
C LEU A 52 -10.34 -1.89 1.62
N THR A 53 -11.24 -1.45 2.49
CA THR A 53 -10.89 -1.03 3.86
C THR A 53 -10.12 -2.11 4.64
N PRO A 54 -10.50 -3.41 4.60
CA PRO A 54 -9.75 -4.45 5.32
C PRO A 54 -8.30 -4.56 4.87
N GLU A 55 -8.06 -4.64 3.56
CA GLU A 55 -6.72 -4.77 2.97
C GLU A 55 -5.89 -3.50 3.19
N LEU A 56 -6.50 -2.33 3.05
CA LEU A 56 -5.83 -1.04 3.24
C LEU A 56 -5.48 -0.76 4.71
N LEU A 57 -6.20 -1.35 5.68
CA LEU A 57 -5.84 -1.30 7.10
C LEU A 57 -4.59 -2.15 7.40
N GLU A 58 -4.42 -3.29 6.75
CA GLU A 58 -3.18 -4.07 6.86
C GLU A 58 -2.00 -3.32 6.23
N ALA A 59 -2.22 -2.69 5.07
CA ALA A 59 -1.24 -1.83 4.42
C ALA A 59 -0.86 -0.63 5.29
N PHE A 60 -1.82 -0.04 6.01
CA PHE A 60 -1.56 1.02 7.00
C PHE A 60 -0.61 0.56 8.10
N HIS A 61 -0.85 -0.61 8.69
CA HIS A 61 0.06 -1.16 9.71
C HIS A 61 1.47 -1.39 9.15
N ALA A 62 1.58 -1.91 7.93
CA ALA A 62 2.86 -2.13 7.28
C ALA A 62 3.60 -0.80 7.01
N TRP A 63 2.89 0.23 6.55
CA TRP A 63 3.44 1.57 6.34
C TRP A 63 3.85 2.23 7.66
N HIS A 64 3.00 2.17 8.68
CA HIS A 64 3.22 2.73 10.01
C HIS A 64 4.54 2.24 10.61
N ARG A 65 4.82 0.93 10.49
CA ARG A 65 6.09 0.35 10.91
C ARG A 65 7.29 0.83 10.10
N ARG A 66 7.15 1.03 8.78
CA ARG A 66 8.23 1.57 7.92
C ARG A 66 8.53 3.04 8.20
N ALA A 67 7.51 3.82 8.55
CA ALA A 67 7.63 5.22 8.90
C ALA A 67 8.30 5.45 10.28
N GLY A 68 8.52 4.40 11.07
CA GLY A 68 9.26 4.46 12.33
C GLY A 68 8.45 4.93 13.54
N PHE A 69 7.12 4.93 13.45
CA PHE A 69 6.25 5.27 14.58
C PHE A 69 6.22 4.13 15.61
N LYS A 70 6.35 4.46 16.90
CA LYS A 70 6.30 3.47 18.00
C LYS A 70 4.88 2.98 18.29
N THR A 71 3.90 3.86 18.17
CA THR A 71 2.46 3.63 18.34
C THR A 71 1.73 4.45 17.29
N SER A 72 0.46 4.13 17.02
CA SER A 72 -0.35 5.01 16.17
C SER A 72 -0.46 6.41 16.79
N PRO A 73 -0.26 7.48 16.01
CA PRO A 73 -0.61 8.83 16.44
C PRO A 73 -2.13 9.09 16.38
N LEU A 74 -2.91 8.16 15.80
CA LEU A 74 -4.35 8.29 15.62
C LEU A 74 -5.08 7.62 16.79
N GLU A 75 -5.79 8.42 17.60
CA GLU A 75 -6.48 7.96 18.81
C GLU A 75 -7.54 6.88 18.55
N TYR A 76 -8.30 7.03 17.47
CA TYR A 76 -9.36 6.10 17.05
C TYR A 76 -8.85 4.96 16.15
N LEU A 77 -7.58 4.97 15.78
CA LEU A 77 -6.96 3.92 14.97
C LEU A 77 -5.66 3.45 15.64
N PRO A 78 -5.75 2.78 16.80
CA PRO A 78 -4.59 2.20 17.44
C PRO A 78 -3.95 1.17 16.50
N CYS A 79 -2.64 1.30 16.32
CA CYS A 79 -1.83 0.43 15.50
C CYS A 79 -0.59 0.08 16.31
N CYS A 80 -0.27 -1.22 16.31
CA CYS A 80 0.59 -1.92 17.27
C CYS A 80 -0.02 -1.99 18.67
#